data_AF-F3FQE9-F1
#
_entry.id   AF-F3FQE9-F1
#
_cell.length_a   1.000
_cell.length_b   1.000
_cell.length_c   1.000
_cell.angle_alpha   90.00
_cell.angle_beta   90.00
_cell.angle_gamma   90.00
#
_symmetry.space_group_name_H-M   'P 1'
#
loop_
_entity.id
_entity.type
_entity.pdbx_description
1 polymer ?
#
loop_
_entity_poly.entity_id
_entity_poly.type
_entity_poly.pdbx_seq_one_letter_code
_entity_poly.pdbx_strand_id
1 'polypeptide(L)' 'MDLFQAMRVYVKVVESGSLTAAAQACSISTTMVGNHLRALEERLG' A
#
# COMPACT_ATOMS: atom_id res chain seq x y z
N MET A 1 7.28 9.06 5.23
CA MET A 1 6.73 7.83 4.64
C MET A 1 7.25 6.66 5.44
N ASP A 2 6.38 5.97 6.18
CA ASP A 2 6.75 4.80 7.00
C ASP A 2 6.89 3.55 6.13
N LEU A 3 8.09 2.96 6.10
CA LEU A 3 8.38 1.73 5.34
C LEU A 3 7.50 0.55 5.80
N PHE A 4 7.30 0.41 7.11
CA PHE A 4 6.43 -0.62 7.66
C PHE A 4 4.98 -0.47 7.21
N GLN A 5 4.51 0.78 7.07
CA GLN A 5 3.17 1.02 6.56
C GLN A 5 3.08 0.67 5.07
N ALA A 6 4.10 1.02 4.29
CA ALA A 6 4.18 0.61 2.89
C ALA A 6 4.17 -0.91 2.71
N MET A 7 4.92 -1.64 3.53
CA MET A 7 4.92 -3.12 3.53
C MET A 7 3.56 -3.70 3.91
N ARG A 8 2.89 -3.16 4.93
CA ARG A 8 1.53 -3.61 5.31
C ARG A 8 0.51 -3.35 4.21
N VAL A 9 0.57 -2.18 3.60
CA VAL A 9 -0.31 -1.82 2.48
C VAL A 9 -0.09 -2.77 1.30
N TYR A 10 1.17 -3.06 0.95
CA TYR A 10 1.50 -4.02 -0.11
C TYR A 10 0.92 -5.41 0.14
N VAL A 11 1.12 -5.97 1.35
CA VAL A 11 0.53 -7.27 1.72
C VAL A 11 -0.99 -7.21 1.59
N LYS A 12 -1.62 -6.13 2.05
CA LYS A 12 -3.09 -6.00 1.96
C LYS A 12 -3.60 -5.89 0.53
N VAL A 13 -2.86 -5.23 -0.36
CA VAL A 13 -3.16 -5.19 -1.80
C VAL A 13 -3.07 -6.58 -2.41
N VAL A 14 -2.04 -7.36 -2.09
CA VAL A 14 -1.88 -8.74 -2.58
C VAL A 14 -2.98 -9.66 -2.05
N GLU A 15 -3.31 -9.57 -0.76
CA GLU A 15 -4.38 -10.37 -0.14
C GLU A 15 -5.77 -10.05 -0.70
N SER A 16 -6.05 -8.76 -0.93
CA SER A 16 -7.37 -8.31 -1.39
C SER A 16 -7.53 -8.31 -2.92
N GLY A 17 -6.42 -8.39 -3.66
CA GLY A 17 -6.40 -8.26 -5.12
C GLY A 17 -6.84 -6.89 -5.64
N SER A 18 -7.02 -5.89 -4.78
CA SER A 18 -7.58 -4.59 -5.16
C SER A 18 -7.03 -3.44 -4.31
N LEU A 19 -6.58 -2.38 -4.98
CA LEU A 19 -6.11 -1.14 -4.33
C LEU A 19 -7.23 -0.49 -3.50
N THR A 20 -8.48 -0.59 -3.96
CA THR A 20 -9.64 -0.02 -3.25
C THR A 20 -9.96 -0.81 -1.98
N ALA A 21 -9.92 -2.13 -2.05
CA ALA A 21 -10.17 -2.98 -0.88
C ALA A 21 -9.04 -2.83 0.17
N ALA A 22 -7.78 -2.73 -0.27
CA ALA A 22 -6.66 -2.43 0.61
C ALA A 22 -6.75 -1.05 1.25
N ALA A 23 -7.18 -0.03 0.49
CA ALA A 23 -7.41 1.32 1.00
C ALA A 23 -8.45 1.33 2.13
N GLN A 24 -9.58 0.65 1.94
CA GLN A 24 -10.61 0.49 2.97
C GLN A 24 -10.08 -0.26 4.20
N ALA A 25 -9.38 -1.38 4.00
CA ALA A 25 -8.81 -2.18 5.09
C ALA A 25 -7.71 -1.44 5.88
N CYS A 26 -6.95 -0.55 5.22
CA CYS A 26 -5.94 0.29 5.85
C CYS A 26 -6.48 1.66 6.29
N SER A 27 -7.78 1.95 6.10
CA SER A 27 -8.42 3.24 6.41
C SER A 27 -7.70 4.45 5.80
N ILE A 28 -7.21 4.30 4.57
CA ILE A 28 -6.51 5.33 3.80
C ILE A 28 -7.18 5.51 2.43
N SER A 29 -6.81 6.55 1.69
CA SER A 29 -7.27 6.71 0.31
C SER A 29 -6.53 5.77 -0.65
N THR A 30 -7.17 5.43 -1.77
CA THR A 30 -6.53 4.68 -2.86
C THR A 30 -5.29 5.37 -3.42
N THR A 31 -5.27 6.70 -3.47
CA THR A 31 -4.08 7.49 -3.83
C THR A 31 -2.94 7.27 -2.84
N MET A 32 -3.23 7.23 -1.54
CA MET A 32 -2.23 6.95 -0.50
C MET A 32 -1.68 5.53 -0.60
N VAL A 33 -2.51 4.54 -0.95
CA VAL A 33 -2.05 3.18 -1.26
C VAL A 33 -1.02 3.19 -2.39
N GLY A 34 -1.31 3.90 -3.48
CA GLY A 34 -0.38 4.05 -4.60
C GLY A 34 0.94 4.72 -4.20
N ASN A 35 0.88 5.79 -3.39
CA ASN A 35 2.09 6.46 -2.88
C ASN A 35 2.93 5.53 -1.99
N HIS A 36 2.28 4.70 -1.16
CA HIS A 36 2.96 3.71 -0.33
C HIS A 36 3.61 2.61 -1.17
N LEU A 37 2.93 2.10 -2.20
CA LEU A 37 3.51 1.13 -3.14
C LEU A 37 4.73 1.70 -3.86
N ARG A 38 4.61 2.91 -4.41
CA ARG A 38 5.71 3.58 -5.11
C ARG A 38 6.92 3.80 -4.20
N ALA A 39 6.70 4.26 -2.97
CA ALA A 39 7.78 4.43 -1.99
C ALA A 39 8.45 3.11 -1.59
N LEU A 40 7.71 1.99 -1.66
CA LEU A 40 8.25 0.65 -1.45
C LEU A 40 9.12 0.22 -2.65
N GLU A 41 8.61 0.41 -3.86
CA GLU A 41 9.31 0.10 -5.11
C GLU A 41 10.62 0.91 -5.25
N GLU A 42 10.58 2.22 -5.03
CA GLU A 42 11.77 3.11 -5.07
C GLU A 42 12.86 2.76 -4.04
N ARG A 43 12.56 1.89 -3.06
CA ARG A 43 13.54 1.40 -2.07
C ARG A 43 14.03 0.00 -2.33
N LEU A 44 13.21 -0.84 -2.98
CA LEU A 44 13.52 -2.25 -3.25
C LEU A 44 14.04 -2.46 -4.68
N GLY A 45 13.88 -1.47 -5.55
CA GLY A 45 14.44 -1.38 -6.91
C GLY A 45 14.74 0.07 -7.28
#